data_AF-A0A0C3EN38-F1
#
_entry.id   AF-A0A0C3EN38-F1
#
_cell.length_a   1.000
_cell.length_b   1.000
_cell.length_c   1.000
_cell.angle_alpha   90.00
_cell.angle_beta   90.00
_cell.angle_gamma   90.00
#
_symmetry.space_group_name_H-M   'P 1'
#
loop_
_entity.id
_entity.type
_entity.pdbx_description
1 polymer ?
#
loop_
_entity_poly.entity_id
_entity_poly.type
_entity_poly.pdbx_seq_one_letter_code
_entity_poly.pdbx_strand_id
1 'polypeptide(L)'
;MERRSAETALIPALQVLSYLIIALGALFMAFKAGSLPASRWEPMSAGTFPQIIFFSIAILCGMAVIFELSKHGLPRTTFCIAWRRLTALKAVIINLVLFTVYMIAMPIAGFIISTFVYLLTTQLYLAPRKATTVAIAIFVAILFSAGPYYLFSEAFNIYLPRAQW
;
A
#
# COMPACT_ATOMS: atom_id res chain seq x y z
N MET A 1 -7.70 -36.08 -5.82
CA MET A 1 -7.10 -35.35 -6.96
C MET A 1 -7.76 -34.00 -7.21
N GLU A 2 -9.05 -33.83 -6.95
CA GLU A 2 -9.83 -32.59 -7.18
C GLU A 2 -9.32 -31.34 -6.43
N ARG A 3 -8.88 -31.47 -5.18
CA ARG A 3 -8.34 -30.33 -4.39
C ARG A 3 -7.08 -29.71 -5.00
N ARG A 4 -6.21 -30.52 -5.64
CA ARG A 4 -4.96 -30.03 -6.22
C ARG A 4 -5.26 -29.13 -7.44
N SER A 5 -6.24 -29.50 -8.26
CA SER A 5 -6.66 -28.73 -9.44
C SER A 5 -7.22 -27.35 -9.08
N ALA A 6 -8.00 -27.26 -8.00
CA ALA A 6 -8.61 -25.99 -7.57
C ALA A 6 -7.60 -24.99 -6.97
N GLU A 7 -6.54 -25.47 -6.33
CA GLU A 7 -5.42 -24.62 -5.89
C GLU A 7 -4.58 -24.13 -7.08
N THR A 8 -4.38 -24.96 -8.12
CA THR A 8 -3.68 -24.55 -9.34
C THR A 8 -4.44 -23.47 -10.12
N ALA A 9 -5.78 -23.53 -10.11
CA ALA A 9 -6.62 -22.52 -10.76
C ALA A 9 -6.72 -21.20 -9.96
N LEU A 10 -6.37 -21.21 -8.67
CA LEU A 10 -6.43 -20.02 -7.80
C LEU A 10 -5.35 -18.98 -8.13
N ILE A 11 -4.15 -19.45 -8.47
CA ILE A 11 -3.00 -18.58 -8.78
C ILE A 11 -3.28 -17.65 -9.97
N PRO A 12 -3.68 -18.15 -11.17
CA PRO A 12 -3.98 -17.28 -12.31
C PRO A 12 -5.18 -16.35 -12.02
N ALA A 13 -6.17 -16.81 -11.25
CA ALA A 13 -7.29 -15.95 -10.83
C ALA A 13 -6.83 -14.76 -9.97
N LEU A 14 -5.97 -15.02 -8.98
CA LEU A 14 -5.43 -13.98 -8.11
C LEU A 14 -4.51 -13.04 -8.87
N GLN A 15 -3.75 -13.53 -9.86
CA GLN A 15 -2.91 -12.70 -10.73
C GLN A 15 -3.75 -11.77 -11.60
N VAL A 16 -4.76 -12.28 -12.31
CA VAL A 16 -5.69 -11.46 -13.11
C VAL A 16 -6.39 -10.43 -12.22
N LEU A 17 -6.89 -10.85 -11.05
CA LEU A 17 -7.50 -9.92 -10.08
C LEU A 17 -6.52 -8.83 -9.64
N SER A 18 -5.27 -9.18 -9.36
CA SER A 18 -4.24 -8.22 -8.97
C SER A 18 -3.95 -7.22 -10.08
N TYR A 19 -3.80 -7.68 -11.33
CA TYR A 19 -3.60 -6.81 -12.48
C TYR A 19 -4.79 -5.88 -12.72
N LEU A 20 -6.03 -6.36 -12.53
CA LEU A 20 -7.22 -5.52 -12.62
C LEU A 20 -7.25 -4.45 -11.54
N ILE A 21 -6.96 -4.79 -10.29
CA ILE A 21 -6.92 -3.84 -9.18
C ILE A 21 -5.83 -2.78 -9.42
N ILE A 22 -4.64 -3.20 -9.85
CA ILE A 22 -3.52 -2.29 -10.15
C ILE A 22 -3.86 -1.40 -11.35
N ALA A 23 -4.44 -1.95 -12.43
CA ALA A 23 -4.84 -1.17 -13.60
C ALA A 23 -5.90 -0.11 -13.25
N LEU A 24 -6.93 -0.49 -12.48
CA LEU A 24 -7.96 0.44 -12.01
C LEU A 24 -7.39 1.51 -11.09
N GLY A 25 -6.53 1.12 -10.14
CA GLY A 25 -5.84 2.06 -9.25
C GLY A 25 -4.94 3.03 -10.01
N ALA A 26 -4.19 2.54 -11.00
CA ALA A 26 -3.34 3.35 -11.86
C ALA A 26 -4.19 4.33 -12.69
N LEU A 27 -5.28 3.88 -13.31
CA LEU A 27 -6.20 4.77 -14.04
C LEU A 27 -6.76 5.86 -13.12
N PHE A 28 -7.26 5.49 -11.93
CA PHE A 28 -7.75 6.45 -10.95
C PHE A 28 -6.68 7.49 -10.57
N MET A 29 -5.45 7.04 -10.32
CA MET A 29 -4.33 7.93 -10.00
C MET A 29 -3.92 8.81 -11.19
N ALA A 30 -3.99 8.33 -12.42
CA ALA A 30 -3.75 9.14 -13.62
C ALA A 30 -4.79 10.28 -13.75
N PHE A 31 -6.06 9.98 -13.45
CA PHE A 31 -7.10 11.01 -13.44
C PHE A 31 -6.88 12.03 -12.31
N LYS A 32 -6.54 11.57 -11.10
CA LYS A 32 -6.20 12.48 -9.99
C LYS A 32 -4.96 13.31 -10.27
N ALA A 33 -3.95 12.73 -10.91
CA ALA A 33 -2.73 13.44 -11.31
C ALA A 33 -3.02 14.60 -12.29
N GLY A 34 -4.03 14.44 -13.16
CA GLY A 34 -4.48 15.50 -14.07
C GLY A 34 -5.16 16.68 -13.40
N SER A 35 -5.63 16.51 -12.16
CA SER A 35 -6.26 17.59 -11.39
C SER A 35 -5.26 18.45 -10.61
N LEU A 36 -3.95 18.14 -10.67
CA LEU A 36 -2.94 18.99 -10.06
C LEU A 36 -2.84 20.35 -10.80
N PRO A 37 -2.67 21.45 -10.06
CA PRO A 37 -2.55 22.77 -10.65
C PRO A 37 -1.36 22.82 -11.61
N ALA A 38 -1.64 23.12 -12.87
CA ALA A 38 -0.60 23.30 -13.87
C ALA A 38 0.20 24.56 -13.54
N SER A 39 1.52 24.42 -13.40
CA SER A 39 2.43 25.55 -13.33
C SER A 39 2.36 26.34 -14.63
N ARG A 40 2.13 27.65 -14.55
CA ARG A 40 2.11 28.54 -15.72
C ARG A 40 3.50 28.73 -16.36
N TRP A 41 4.54 28.26 -15.69
CA TRP A 41 5.94 28.53 -16.03
C TRP A 41 6.67 27.33 -16.60
N GLU A 42 6.02 26.15 -16.65
CA GLU A 42 6.63 24.91 -17.11
C GLU A 42 5.82 24.35 -18.29
N PRO A 43 6.48 23.95 -19.41
CA PRO A 43 5.80 23.38 -20.58
C PRO A 43 5.06 22.07 -20.28
N MET A 44 5.54 21.31 -19.27
CA MET A 44 4.87 20.13 -18.74
C MET A 44 4.36 20.41 -17.34
N SER A 45 3.08 20.11 -17.11
CA SER A 45 2.48 20.17 -15.79
C SER A 45 3.13 19.14 -14.86
N ALA A 46 3.23 19.45 -13.56
CA ALA A 46 3.65 18.51 -12.52
C ALA A 46 2.87 17.19 -12.54
N GLY A 47 1.64 17.18 -13.09
CA GLY A 47 0.81 15.99 -13.26
C GLY A 47 1.15 15.14 -14.50
N THR A 48 1.80 15.70 -15.52
CA THR A 48 2.01 15.02 -16.81
C THR A 48 2.90 13.80 -16.68
N PHE A 49 3.97 13.88 -15.88
CA PHE A 49 4.87 12.75 -15.68
C PHE A 49 4.22 11.58 -14.90
N PRO A 50 3.59 11.81 -13.72
CA PRO A 50 2.80 10.78 -13.06
C PRO A 50 1.72 10.16 -13.96
N GLN A 51 1.03 10.97 -14.76
CA GLN A 51 0.02 10.48 -15.71
C GLN A 51 0.61 9.48 -16.69
N ILE A 52 1.72 9.81 -17.37
CA ILE A 52 2.35 8.91 -18.33
C ILE A 52 2.69 7.57 -17.68
N ILE A 53 3.30 7.61 -16.48
CA ILE A 53 3.65 6.39 -15.74
C ILE A 53 2.41 5.55 -15.42
N PHE A 54 1.37 6.16 -14.84
CA PHE A 54 0.16 5.45 -14.47
C PHE A 54 -0.59 4.89 -15.68
N PHE A 55 -0.62 5.63 -16.80
CA PHE A 55 -1.17 5.12 -18.06
C PHE A 55 -0.35 3.95 -18.60
N SER A 56 0.98 4.03 -18.59
CA SER A 56 1.85 2.91 -19.00
C SER A 56 1.60 1.67 -18.14
N ILE A 57 1.50 1.82 -16.81
CA ILE A 57 1.19 0.72 -15.89
C ILE A 57 -0.18 0.12 -16.21
N ALA A 58 -1.20 0.95 -16.44
CA ALA A 58 -2.54 0.49 -16.80
C ALA A 58 -2.54 -0.30 -18.11
N ILE A 59 -1.81 0.17 -19.13
CA ILE A 59 -1.66 -0.53 -20.42
C ILE A 59 -0.93 -1.87 -20.24
N LEU A 60 0.21 -1.88 -19.52
CA LEU A 60 0.97 -3.09 -19.23
C LEU A 60 0.13 -4.13 -18.48
N CYS A 61 -0.63 -3.70 -17.46
CA CYS A 61 -1.54 -4.58 -16.73
C CYS A 61 -2.69 -5.08 -17.61
N GLY A 62 -3.24 -4.23 -18.48
CA GLY A 62 -4.27 -4.63 -19.45
C GLY A 62 -3.76 -5.70 -20.42
N MET A 63 -2.55 -5.52 -20.97
CA MET A 63 -1.91 -6.53 -21.81
C MET A 63 -1.62 -7.82 -21.04
N ALA A 64 -1.15 -7.72 -19.80
CA ALA A 64 -0.92 -8.88 -18.95
C ALA A 64 -2.22 -9.66 -18.67
N VAL A 65 -3.34 -8.98 -18.42
CA VAL A 65 -4.67 -9.60 -18.27
C VAL A 65 -5.08 -10.35 -19.54
N ILE A 66 -4.94 -9.72 -20.71
CA ILE A 66 -5.28 -10.35 -22.00
C ILE A 66 -4.42 -11.59 -22.24
N PHE A 67 -3.12 -11.51 -21.99
CA PHE A 67 -2.19 -12.63 -22.19
C PHE A 67 -2.51 -13.79 -21.23
N GLU A 68 -2.78 -13.48 -19.97
CA GLU A 68 -3.10 -14.46 -18.93
C GLU A 68 -4.44 -15.16 -19.23
N LEU A 69 -5.46 -14.41 -19.63
CA LEU A 69 -6.76 -14.96 -20.07
C LEU A 69 -6.63 -15.79 -21.35
N SER A 70 -5.80 -15.37 -22.29
CA SER A 70 -5.59 -16.11 -23.55
C SER A 70 -4.86 -17.43 -23.32
N LYS A 71 -3.93 -17.47 -22.36
CA LYS A 71 -3.11 -18.65 -22.07
C LYS A 71 -3.81 -19.66 -21.16
N HIS A 72 -4.50 -19.20 -20.13
CA HIS A 72 -5.07 -20.06 -19.09
C HIS A 72 -6.62 -20.11 -19.09
N GLY A 73 -7.28 -19.32 -19.94
CA GLY A 73 -8.73 -19.22 -20.00
C GLY A 73 -9.34 -18.53 -18.79
N LEU A 74 -10.67 -18.56 -18.66
CA LEU A 74 -11.38 -18.01 -17.50
C LEU A 74 -11.11 -18.89 -16.28
N PRO A 75 -10.43 -18.38 -15.24
CA PRO A 75 -10.10 -19.19 -14.09
C PRO A 75 -11.35 -19.47 -13.26
N ARG A 76 -11.71 -20.76 -13.13
CA ARG A 76 -12.79 -21.20 -12.24
C ARG A 76 -12.19 -21.57 -10.89
N THR A 77 -12.43 -20.74 -9.88
CA THR A 77 -11.98 -20.98 -8.51
C THR A 77 -13.16 -21.19 -7.58
N THR A 78 -12.93 -21.93 -6.49
CA THR A 78 -13.93 -22.16 -5.45
C THR A 78 -13.73 -21.17 -4.30
N PHE A 79 -14.80 -20.47 -3.90
CA PHE A 79 -14.79 -19.46 -2.83
C PHE A 79 -14.15 -19.94 -1.53
N CYS A 80 -14.37 -21.20 -1.14
CA CYS A 80 -13.85 -21.78 0.09
C CYS A 80 -12.30 -21.81 0.15
N ILE A 81 -11.63 -22.03 -0.99
CA ILE A 81 -10.16 -22.05 -1.07
C ILE A 81 -9.60 -20.63 -1.01
N ALA A 82 -10.25 -19.70 -1.72
CA ALA A 82 -9.90 -18.28 -1.67
C ALA A 82 -10.02 -17.72 -0.23
N TRP A 83 -11.11 -18.05 0.47
CA TRP A 83 -11.34 -17.64 1.86
C TRP A 83 -10.29 -18.19 2.84
N ARG A 84 -9.90 -19.46 2.67
CA ARG A 84 -8.82 -20.06 3.46
C ARG A 84 -7.48 -19.35 3.25
N ARG A 85 -7.16 -18.97 2.01
CA ARG A 85 -5.94 -18.21 1.70
C ARG A 85 -5.98 -16.81 2.30
N LEU A 86 -7.13 -16.14 2.21
CA LEU A 86 -7.33 -14.80 2.76
C LEU A 86 -7.15 -14.79 4.29
N THR A 87 -7.71 -15.78 4.98
CA THR A 87 -7.56 -15.92 6.44
C THR A 87 -6.13 -16.25 6.87
N ALA A 88 -5.34 -16.94 6.03
CA ALA A 88 -3.91 -17.12 6.25
C ALA A 88 -3.12 -15.79 6.13
N LEU A 89 -3.59 -14.85 5.30
CA LEU A 89 -3.00 -13.52 5.09
C LEU A 89 -3.49 -12.47 6.09
N LYS A 90 -4.21 -12.87 7.16
CA LYS A 90 -4.81 -11.95 8.14
C LYS A 90 -3.84 -10.91 8.69
N ALA A 91 -2.58 -11.28 8.93
CA ALA A 91 -1.57 -10.37 9.47
C ALA A 91 -1.24 -9.23 8.51
N VAL A 92 -1.15 -9.53 7.21
CA VAL A 92 -0.91 -8.54 6.15
C VAL A 92 -2.11 -7.60 6.04
N ILE A 93 -3.34 -8.15 6.08
CA ILE A 93 -4.58 -7.36 6.01
C ILE A 93 -4.66 -6.40 7.21
N ILE A 94 -4.38 -6.89 8.41
CA ILE A 94 -4.40 -6.07 9.63
C ILE A 94 -3.34 -4.97 9.54
N ASN A 95 -2.12 -5.27 9.09
CA ASN A 95 -1.10 -4.27 8.87
C ASN A 95 -1.54 -3.18 7.87
N LEU A 96 -2.18 -3.58 6.77
CA LEU A 96 -2.70 -2.64 5.77
C LEU A 96 -3.79 -1.72 6.36
N VAL A 97 -4.67 -2.27 7.20
CA VAL A 97 -5.69 -1.49 7.92
C VAL A 97 -5.03 -0.51 8.89
N LEU A 98 -4.04 -0.95 9.68
CA LEU A 98 -3.30 -0.06 10.58
C LEU A 98 -2.59 1.06 9.81
N PHE A 99 -1.98 0.75 8.67
CA PHE A 99 -1.35 1.74 7.81
C PHE A 99 -2.36 2.74 7.23
N THR A 100 -3.56 2.28 6.88
CA THR A 100 -4.64 3.17 6.40
C THR A 100 -5.12 4.10 7.52
N VAL A 101 -5.30 3.58 8.74
CA VAL A 101 -5.64 4.39 9.92
C VAL A 101 -4.54 5.42 10.21
N TYR A 102 -3.28 5.02 10.09
CA TYR A 102 -2.12 5.91 10.21
C TYR A 102 -2.16 7.07 9.21
N MET A 103 -2.42 6.79 7.93
CA MET A 103 -2.54 7.83 6.89
C MET A 103 -3.67 8.83 7.19
N ILE A 104 -4.81 8.35 7.70
CA ILE A 104 -5.95 9.21 8.05
C ILE A 104 -5.67 10.03 9.32
N ALA A 105 -4.97 9.45 10.30
CA ALA A 105 -4.63 10.12 11.55
C ALA A 105 -3.51 11.16 11.39
N MET A 106 -2.61 10.97 10.44
CA MET A 106 -1.46 11.85 10.19
C MET A 106 -1.79 13.35 10.09
N PRO A 107 -2.78 13.81 9.29
CA PRO A 107 -3.11 15.23 9.21
C PRO A 107 -3.68 15.80 10.51
N ILE A 108 -4.24 14.98 11.40
CA ILE A 108 -4.93 15.42 12.61
C ILE A 108 -3.97 15.39 13.82
N ALA A 109 -3.33 14.24 14.05
CA ALA A 109 -2.47 14.01 15.21
C ALA A 109 -0.99 14.37 14.96
N GLY A 110 -0.63 14.73 13.73
CA GLY A 110 0.74 15.03 13.33
C GLY A 110 1.59 13.78 13.11
N PHE A 111 2.77 13.99 12.54
CA PHE A 111 3.67 12.91 12.12
C PHE A 111 4.19 12.07 13.29
N ILE A 112 4.69 12.70 14.36
CA ILE A 112 5.34 11.98 15.48
C ILE A 112 4.36 11.02 16.15
N ILE A 113 3.19 11.52 16.59
CA ILE A 113 2.21 10.72 17.34
C ILE A 113 1.65 9.60 16.45
N SER A 114 1.25 9.92 15.22
CA SER A 114 0.69 8.95 14.28
C SER A 114 1.70 7.84 13.96
N THR A 115 2.96 8.19 13.70
CA THR A 115 4.01 7.22 13.37
C THR A 115 4.39 6.37 14.58
N PHE A 116 4.47 6.97 15.77
CA PHE A 116 4.77 6.26 17.01
C PHE A 116 3.70 5.20 17.30
N VAL A 117 2.42 5.58 17.27
CA VAL A 117 1.30 4.66 17.52
C VAL A 117 1.26 3.56 16.46
N TYR A 118 1.44 3.90 15.18
CA TYR A 118 1.48 2.92 14.10
C TYR A 118 2.61 1.90 14.27
N LEU A 119 3.84 2.35 14.48
CA LEU A 119 5.00 1.47 14.63
C LEU A 119 4.85 0.60 15.87
N LEU A 120 4.48 1.18 17.01
CA LEU A 120 4.32 0.44 18.25
C LEU A 120 3.24 -0.64 18.13
N THR A 121 2.05 -0.29 17.64
CA THR A 121 0.94 -1.25 17.49
C THR A 121 1.27 -2.36 16.49
N THR A 122 1.88 -2.01 15.37
CA THR A 122 2.25 -2.96 14.32
C THR A 122 3.34 -3.92 14.79
N GLN A 123 4.40 -3.40 15.41
CA GLN A 123 5.49 -4.22 15.92
C GLN A 123 5.03 -5.15 17.04
N LEU A 124 4.17 -4.68 17.96
CA LEU A 124 3.60 -5.52 19.02
C LEU A 124 2.61 -6.57 18.50
N TYR A 125 2.01 -6.33 17.33
CA TYR A 125 1.13 -7.28 16.67
C TYR A 125 1.91 -8.35 15.89
N LEU A 126 2.98 -7.97 15.19
CA LEU A 126 3.76 -8.88 14.34
C LEU A 126 4.86 -9.62 15.11
N ALA A 127 5.47 -9.00 16.12
CA ALA A 127 6.61 -9.56 16.83
C ALA A 127 6.17 -10.39 18.05
N PRO A 128 6.98 -11.41 18.45
CA PRO A 128 6.71 -12.16 19.67
C PRO A 128 6.78 -11.25 20.89
N ARG A 129 5.82 -11.39 21.82
CA ARG A 129 5.70 -10.56 23.03
C ARG A 129 6.69 -10.93 24.14
N LYS A 130 7.98 -10.94 23.82
CA LYS A 130 9.06 -11.05 24.81
C LYS A 130 9.42 -9.65 25.32
N ALA A 131 9.79 -9.52 26.59
CA ALA A 131 10.12 -8.23 27.20
C ALA A 131 11.22 -7.47 26.43
N THR A 132 12.24 -8.20 25.94
CA THR A 132 13.31 -7.64 25.11
C THR A 132 12.78 -7.10 23.78
N THR A 133 11.89 -7.84 23.12
CA THR A 133 11.28 -7.42 21.85
C THR A 133 10.37 -6.20 22.03
N VAL A 134 9.64 -6.12 23.14
CA VAL A 134 8.82 -4.94 23.48
C VAL A 134 9.71 -3.71 23.71
N ALA A 135 10.81 -3.85 24.43
CA ALA A 135 11.76 -2.76 24.63
C ALA A 135 12.36 -2.26 23.31
N ILE A 136 12.76 -3.18 22.42
CA ILE A 136 13.25 -2.84 21.08
C ILE A 136 12.14 -2.15 20.27
N ALA A 137 10.90 -2.64 20.31
CA ALA A 137 9.78 -2.03 19.59
C ALA A 137 9.52 -0.60 20.06
N ILE A 138 9.52 -0.34 21.37
CA ILE A 138 9.38 1.01 21.92
C ILE A 138 10.53 1.91 21.46
N PHE A 139 11.77 1.43 21.56
CA PHE A 139 12.93 2.19 21.12
C PHE A 139 12.87 2.54 19.63
N VAL A 140 12.55 1.57 18.78
CA VAL A 140 12.40 1.76 17.33
C VAL A 140 11.26 2.72 17.04
N ALA A 141 10.11 2.59 17.70
CA ALA A 141 8.97 3.49 17.51
C ALA A 141 9.34 4.93 17.84
N ILE A 142 10.04 5.19 18.95
CA ILE A 142 10.51 6.55 19.33
C ILE A 142 11.51 7.06 18.30
N LEU A 143 12.53 6.25 17.97
CA LEU A 143 13.61 6.64 17.07
C LEU A 143 13.07 6.99 15.68
N PHE A 144 12.15 6.19 15.13
CA PHE A 144 11.58 6.41 13.80
C PHE A 144 10.39 7.37 13.77
N SER A 145 9.78 7.70 14.92
CA SER A 145 8.81 8.79 14.98
C SER A 145 9.49 10.15 15.10
N ALA A 146 10.51 10.28 15.96
CA ALA A 146 11.18 11.55 16.23
C ALA A 146 12.36 11.81 15.29
N GLY A 147 13.15 10.79 14.97
CA GLY A 147 14.37 10.93 14.15
C GLY A 147 14.11 11.56 12.78
N PRO A 148 13.23 10.97 11.95
CA PRO A 148 12.86 11.58 10.67
C PRO A 148 12.25 12.97 10.85
N TYR A 149 11.43 13.19 11.89
CA TYR A 149 10.81 14.49 12.13
C TYR A 149 11.84 15.60 12.29
N TYR A 150 12.80 15.41 13.20
CA TYR A 150 13.86 16.38 13.46
C TYR A 150 14.84 16.50 12.30
N LEU A 151 15.14 15.38 11.62
CA LEU A 151 15.99 15.41 10.43
C LEU A 151 15.38 16.30 9.33
N PHE A 152 14.08 16.15 9.06
CA PHE A 152 13.40 16.96 8.05
C PHE A 152 13.22 18.41 8.49
N SER A 153 12.88 18.66 9.76
CA SER A 153 12.68 20.03 10.25
C SER A 153 14.00 20.81 10.33
N GLU A 154 15.06 20.21 10.87
CA GLU A 154 16.32 20.92 11.14
C GLU A 154 17.29 20.87 9.95
N ALA A 155 17.47 19.70 9.34
CA ALA A 155 18.46 19.56 8.26
C ALA A 155 17.91 20.03 6.91
N PHE A 156 16.63 19.77 6.64
CA PHE A 156 16.01 20.09 5.34
C PHE A 156 15.10 21.33 5.38
N ASN A 157 14.79 21.89 6.55
CA ASN A 157 13.81 22.97 6.71
C ASN A 157 12.43 22.63 6.08
N ILE A 158 12.08 21.34 6.03
CA ILE A 158 10.80 20.84 5.51
C ILE A 158 9.92 20.48 6.70
N TYR A 159 8.79 21.18 6.84
CA TYR A 159 7.83 20.90 7.90
C TYR A 159 6.94 19.72 7.54
N LEU A 160 7.02 18.67 8.36
CA LEU A 160 6.06 17.56 8.34
C LEU A 160 4.74 17.99 9.00
N PRO A 161 3.63 17.27 8.72
CA PRO A 161 2.33 17.56 9.31
C PRO A 161 2.42 17.68 10.84
N ARG A 162 2.09 18.87 11.35
CA ARG A 162 1.95 19.13 12.78
C ARG A 162 0.52 18.80 13.21
N ALA A 163 0.33 18.46 14.47
CA ALA A 163 -1.00 18.25 15.01
C ALA A 163 -1.83 19.53 14.88
N GLN A 164 -3.11 19.39 14.53
CA GLN A 164 -4.00 20.53 14.28
C GLN A 164 -4.68 21.07 15.55
N TRP A 165 -4.08 20.86 16.72
CA TRP A 165 -4.58 21.28 18.02
C TRP A 165 -3.51 22.02 18.83
#